data_AF-A0A497FD66-F1
#
_entry.id   AF-A0A497FD66-F1
#
_cell.length_a   1.000
_cell.length_b   1.000
_cell.length_c   1.000
_cell.angle_alpha   90.00
_cell.angle_beta   90.00
_cell.angle_gamma   90.00
#
_symmetry.space_group_name_H-M   'P 1'
#
loop_
_entity.id
_entity.type
_entity.pdbx_description
1 polymer ?
#
loop_
_entity_poly.entity_id
_entity_poly.type
_entity_poly.pdbx_seq_one_letter_code
_entity_poly.pdbx_strand_id
1 'polypeptide(L)' 'MPRAKSRKEPMVLITFHIPEQMLKELDRLVEEGRYPSRSEAIRVAIRDLLVKERLGRREALIPLLG' A
#
# COMPACT_ATOMS: atom_id res chain seq x y z
N MET A 1 -32.92 -11.26 -1.36
CA MET A 1 -32.18 -10.08 -0.86
C MET A 1 -31.05 -9.75 -1.83
N PRO A 2 -31.00 -8.56 -2.44
CA PRO A 2 -29.86 -8.19 -3.28
C PRO A 2 -28.66 -7.86 -2.40
N ARG A 3 -27.53 -8.56 -2.60
CA ARG A 3 -26.25 -8.20 -1.99
C ARG A 3 -25.80 -6.87 -2.59
N ALA A 4 -25.63 -5.84 -1.78
CA ALA A 4 -25.00 -4.60 -2.20
C ALA A 4 -23.61 -4.95 -2.78
N LYS A 5 -23.45 -4.80 -4.09
CA LYS A 5 -22.14 -4.97 -4.74
C LYS A 5 -21.23 -3.88 -4.16
N SER A 6 -20.25 -4.27 -3.35
CA SER A 6 -19.16 -3.38 -2.94
C SER A 6 -18.57 -2.77 -4.21
N ARG A 7 -18.71 -1.45 -4.36
CA ARG A 7 -18.19 -0.72 -5.51
C ARG A 7 -16.66 -0.80 -5.43
N LYS A 8 -16.07 -1.81 -6.05
CA LYS A 8 -14.61 -2.00 -6.07
C LYS A 8 -14.03 -0.76 -6.74
N GLU A 9 -13.20 -0.03 -6.01
CA GLU A 9 -12.52 1.13 -6.59
C GLU A 9 -11.72 0.67 -7.82
N PRO A 10 -11.75 1.44 -8.92
CA PRO A 10 -11.03 1.06 -10.12
C PRO A 10 -9.52 1.07 -9.86
N MET A 11 -8.82 0.04 -10.33
CA MET A 11 -7.36 0.02 -10.35
C MET A 11 -6.85 0.80 -11.57
N VAL A 12 -5.81 1.62 -11.37
CA VAL A 12 -5.15 2.41 -12.43
C VAL A 12 -3.76 1.83 -12.66
N LEU A 13 -3.37 1.67 -13.93
CA LEU A 13 -2.01 1.29 -14.31
C LEU A 13 -1.09 2.49 -14.16
N ILE A 14 0.03 2.31 -13.46
CA ILE A 14 1.06 3.33 -13.29
C ILE A 14 2.40 2.79 -13.76
N THR A 15 3.22 3.65 -14.36
CA THR A 15 4.61 3.37 -14.74
C THR A 15 5.51 4.33 -13.98
N PHE A 16 6.56 3.82 -13.35
CA PHE A 16 7.53 4.62 -12.61
C PHE A 16 8.92 3.96 -12.67
N HIS A 17 9.95 4.76 -12.45
CA HIS A 17 11.34 4.28 -12.38
C HIS A 17 11.72 4.03 -10.92
N ILE A 18 12.44 2.94 -10.66
CA ILE A 18 13.03 2.63 -9.35
C ILE A 18 14.46 2.11 -9.51
N PRO A 19 15.30 2.22 -8.47
CA PRO A 19 16.59 1.54 -8.43
C PRO A 19 16.43 0.03 -8.66
N GLU A 20 17.30 -0.54 -9.49
CA GLU A 20 17.28 -1.96 -9.85
C GLU A 20 17.38 -2.87 -8.61
N GLN A 21 18.15 -2.46 -7.60
CA GLN A 21 18.27 -3.20 -6.34
C GLN A 21 16.91 -3.35 -5.64
N MET A 22 16.06 -2.32 -5.64
CA MET A 22 14.73 -2.40 -5.03
C MET A 22 13.82 -3.35 -5.79
N LEU A 23 13.93 -3.39 -7.13
CA LEU A 23 13.19 -4.34 -7.95
C LEU A 23 13.60 -5.78 -7.63
N LYS A 24 14.90 -6.04 -7.46
CA LYS A 24 15.42 -7.37 -7.09
C LYS A 24 14.91 -7.84 -5.72
N GLU A 25 14.83 -6.94 -4.74
CA GLU A 25 14.25 -7.29 -3.44
C GLU A 25 12.74 -7.58 -3.54
N LEU A 26 11.99 -6.82 -4.37
CA LEU A 26 10.59 -7.15 -4.64
C LEU A 26 10.43 -8.53 -5.30
N ASP A 27 11.35 -8.91 -6.18
CA ASP A 27 11.38 -10.24 -6.79
C ASP A 27 11.57 -11.35 -5.78
N ARG A 28 12.57 -11.22 -4.90
CA ARG A 28 12.80 -12.20 -3.82
C ARG A 28 11.58 -12.38 -2.94
N LEU A 29 10.90 -11.29 -2.56
CA LEU A 29 9.69 -11.37 -1.76
C LEU A 29 8.55 -12.16 -2.44
N VAL A 30 8.49 -12.13 -3.77
CA VAL A 30 7.52 -12.91 -4.55
C VAL A 30 7.97 -14.36 -4.70
N GLU A 31 9.26 -14.59 -4.99
CA GLU A 31 9.87 -15.93 -5.10
C GLU A 31 9.75 -16.73 -3.80
N GLU A 32 9.92 -16.07 -2.65
CA GLU A 32 9.72 -16.63 -1.30
C GLU A 32 8.24 -16.89 -0.98
N GLY A 33 7.31 -16.49 -1.85
CA GLY A 33 5.87 -16.66 -1.66
C GLY A 33 5.25 -15.69 -0.65
N ARG A 34 5.98 -14.66 -0.20
CA ARG A 34 5.48 -13.68 0.77
C ARG A 34 4.41 -12.77 0.18
N TYR A 35 4.49 -12.52 -1.14
CA TYR A 35 3.47 -11.80 -1.89
C TYR A 35 3.16 -12.51 -3.21
N PRO A 36 1.91 -12.45 -3.69
CA PRO A 36 1.51 -13.11 -4.93
C PRO A 36 2.05 -12.42 -6.20
N SER A 37 2.47 -11.15 -6.10
CA SER A 37 3.07 -10.40 -7.21
C SER A 37 3.80 -9.16 -6.70
N ARG A 38 4.71 -8.61 -7.51
CA ARG A 38 5.36 -7.31 -7.27
C ARG A 38 4.33 -6.21 -7.02
N SER A 39 3.27 -6.20 -7.84
CA SER A 39 2.19 -5.22 -7.74
C SER A 39 1.45 -5.30 -6.40
N GLU A 40 1.27 -6.50 -5.84
CA GLU A 40 0.65 -6.63 -4.52
C GLU A 40 1.58 -6.17 -3.41
N ALA A 41 2.86 -6.54 -3.47
CA ALA A 41 3.86 -6.05 -2.51
C ALA A 41 3.93 -4.52 -2.48
N ILE A 42 3.95 -3.88 -3.66
CA ILE A 42 3.94 -2.41 -3.79
C ILE A 42 2.64 -1.82 -3.24
N ARG A 43 1.47 -2.42 -3.52
CA ARG A 43 0.19 -1.94 -2.99
C ARG A 43 0.13 -1.99 -1.47
N VAL A 44 0.65 -3.04 -0.84
CA VAL A 44 0.73 -3.17 0.62
C VAL A 44 1.65 -2.08 1.18
N ALA A 45 2.85 -1.91 0.62
CA ALA A 45 3.78 -0.88 1.05
C ALA A 45 3.18 0.54 0.96
N ILE A 46 2.48 0.86 -0.14
CA ILE A 46 1.80 2.16 -0.31
C ILE A 46 0.67 2.31 0.72
N ARG A 47 -0.14 1.27 0.95
CA ARG A 47 -1.22 1.31 1.94
C ARG A 47 -0.68 1.58 3.34
N ASP A 48 0.36 0.86 3.74
CA ASP A 48 0.97 0.97 5.06
C ASP A 48 1.56 2.37 5.27
N LEU A 49 2.23 2.91 4.25
CA LEU A 49 2.72 4.29 4.25
C LEU A 49 1.57 5.29 4.43
N LEU A 50 0.50 5.19 3.64
CA LEU A 50 -0.64 6.12 3.71
C LEU A 50 -1.39 6.04 5.05
N VAL A 51 -1.49 4.85 5.65
CA VAL A 51 -2.07 4.65 6.98
C VAL A 51 -1.17 5.31 8.03
N LYS A 52 0.14 5.04 7.99
CA LYS A 52 1.12 5.63 8.91
C LYS A 52 1.08 7.15 8.88
N GLU A 53 1.12 7.76 7.70
CA GLU A 53 1.10 9.22 7.54
C GLU A 53 -0.24 9.84 7.99
N ARG A 54 -1.36 9.15 7.76
CA ARG A 54 -2.67 9.60 8.24
C ARG A 54 -2.77 9.57 9.77
N LEU A 55 -2.24 8.52 10.39
CA LEU A 55 -2.23 8.37 11.85
C LEU A 55 -1.28 9.38 12.51
N GLY A 56 -0.06 9.53 11.99
CA GLY A 56 0.89 10.54 12.49
C GLY A 56 0.35 11.97 12.39
N ARG A 57 -0.43 12.27 11.33
CA ARG A 57 -1.13 13.57 11.21
C ARG A 57 -2.26 13.75 12.22
N ARG A 58 -2.92 12.68 12.68
CA ARG A 58 -3.94 12.75 13.73
C ARG A 58 -3.34 13.02 15.10
N GLU A 59 -2.20 12.42 15.42
CA GLU A 59 -1.50 12.70 16.69
C GLU A 59 -1.05 14.17 16.78
N ALA A 60 -0.62 14.76 15.66
CA ALA A 60 -0.30 16.19 15.59
C ALA A 60 -1.52 17.13 15.78
N LEU A 61 -2.76 16.63 15.67
CA LEU A 61 -4.00 17.38 15.91
C LEU A 61 -4.53 17.23 17.36
N ILE A 62 -3.88 16.42 18.20
CA ILE A 62 -4.17 16.31 19.63
C ILE A 62 -3.05 16.95 20.49
N PRO A 63 -2.76 18.27 20.41
CA PRO A 63 -2.01 18.95 21.46
C PRO A 63 -2.85 19.90 22.34
N LEU A 64 -4.20 19.83 22.34
CA LEU A 64 -5.03 20.83 23.06
C LEU A 64 -6.13 20.26 23.98
N LEU A 65 -5.97 19.03 24.46
CA LEU A 65 -6.81 18.48 25.55
C LEU A 65 -5.95 17.97 26.71
N GLY A 66 -5.06 18.84 27.17
CA GLY A 66 -4.34 18.73 28.45
C GLY A 66 -4.40 20.08 29.15
#